data_AF-A0A0D0B4H7-F1
#
_entry.id   AF-A0A0D0B4H7-F1
#
_cell.length_a   1.000
_cell.length_b   1.000
_cell.length_c   1.000
_cell.angle_alpha   90.00
_cell.angle_beta   90.00
_cell.angle_gamma   90.00
#
_symmetry.space_group_name_H-M   'P 1'
#
loop_
_entity.id
_entity.type
_entity.pdbx_description
1 polymer ?
#
loop_
_entity_poly.entity_id
_entity_poly.type
_entity_poly.pdbx_seq_one_letter_code
_entity_poly.pdbx_strand_id
1 'polypeptide(L)'
;MLQLLNQVAESVDQVQHRSKAKKSKGSDGPRPDQLAWYGPRWKSFLEEAKGECRGQHALENPFPPLVKEMLGTISKVLLSVLVAWDKNGRQFEAGVWPEQQYNMTRLLYDDLSTWRSDLKKTAISIAPLSYPLLPPPSVPPQQRATWVESTAKDLLQGGLYLRFGIDENGKTRNFTNPALRDTSIAFFYTGPYRIARRRPDQFRTQLPISCLALVATVFHCVFDGLEKNGSSKSYPNFSSKEYLLIYRKMLEIIKHTLQDEYHGPRLSAQLREWAEAGW
;
A
#
# COMPACT_ATOMS: atom_id res chain seq x y z
N MET A 1 13.86 18.35 -26.31
CA MET A 1 14.28 18.90 -25.00
C MET A 1 13.52 20.18 -24.62
N LEU A 2 13.63 21.30 -25.35
CA LEU A 2 12.94 22.56 -25.01
C LEU A 2 11.42 22.55 -25.26
N GLN A 3 10.91 21.83 -26.26
CA GLN A 3 9.46 21.77 -26.53
C GLN A 3 8.69 20.99 -25.45
N LEU A 4 9.22 19.86 -24.97
CA LEU A 4 8.57 19.08 -23.90
C LEU A 4 8.66 19.82 -22.55
N LEU A 5 9.80 20.47 -22.24
CA LEU A 5 9.96 21.23 -21.01
C LEU A 5 9.10 22.51 -20.98
N ASN A 6 8.93 23.19 -22.12
CA ASN A 6 8.02 24.34 -22.23
C ASN A 6 6.55 23.91 -22.12
N GLN A 7 6.17 22.76 -22.69
CA GLN A 7 4.82 22.19 -22.50
C GLN A 7 4.58 21.69 -21.06
N VAL A 8 5.63 21.23 -20.36
CA VAL A 8 5.56 20.80 -18.95
C VAL A 8 5.30 21.98 -18.01
N ALA A 9 5.92 23.14 -18.24
CA ALA A 9 5.67 24.37 -17.46
C ALA A 9 4.23 24.88 -17.64
N GLU A 10 3.68 24.80 -18.84
CA GLU A 10 2.29 25.20 -19.13
C GLU A 10 1.25 24.19 -18.59
N SER A 11 1.59 22.90 -18.49
CA SER A 11 0.66 21.85 -18.03
C SER A 11 0.35 21.89 -16.52
N VAL A 12 1.26 22.41 -15.70
CA VAL A 12 1.06 22.55 -14.24
C VAL A 12 0.02 23.63 -13.93
N ASP A 13 -0.07 24.67 -14.76
CA ASP A 13 -1.05 25.76 -14.61
C ASP A 13 -2.40 25.43 -15.29
N GLN A 14 -2.42 24.61 -16.34
CA GLN A 14 -3.66 24.27 -17.09
C GLN A 14 -4.54 23.17 -16.46
N VAL A 15 -4.18 22.59 -15.30
CA VAL A 15 -5.08 21.70 -14.52
C VAL A 15 -6.40 22.42 -14.11
N GLN A 16 -6.50 23.73 -14.34
CA GLN A 16 -7.59 24.57 -13.90
C GLN A 16 -8.88 24.57 -14.72
N HIS A 17 -8.95 24.17 -16.00
CA HIS A 17 -10.25 24.28 -16.72
C HIS A 17 -10.53 23.22 -17.81
N ARG A 18 -11.74 22.63 -17.69
CA ARG A 18 -12.54 21.86 -18.67
C ARG A 18 -12.09 20.40 -18.92
N SER A 19 -12.98 19.41 -19.10
CA SER A 19 -14.41 19.41 -19.43
C SER A 19 -15.12 18.14 -18.91
N LYS A 20 -16.37 18.31 -18.43
CA LYS A 20 -17.36 17.22 -18.33
C LYS A 20 -17.88 16.95 -19.74
N ALA A 21 -17.48 15.85 -20.35
CA ALA A 21 -18.13 15.35 -21.58
C ALA A 21 -19.21 14.33 -21.22
N LYS A 22 -20.40 14.52 -21.82
CA LYS A 22 -21.61 13.70 -21.69
C LYS A 22 -21.32 12.23 -22.01
N LYS A 23 -21.92 11.32 -21.23
CA LYS A 23 -22.06 9.89 -21.55
C LYS A 23 -22.83 9.74 -22.86
N SER A 24 -22.15 9.34 -23.93
CA SER A 24 -22.77 8.63 -25.05
C SER A 24 -22.57 7.13 -24.86
N LYS A 25 -23.67 6.37 -24.98
CA LYS A 25 -23.65 4.91 -25.14
C LYS A 25 -23.14 4.60 -26.55
N GLY A 26 -22.16 3.69 -26.67
CA GLY A 26 -21.91 2.91 -27.89
C GLY A 26 -20.55 3.06 -28.55
N SER A 27 -19.58 2.25 -28.10
CA SER A 27 -18.75 1.30 -28.89
C SER A 27 -17.74 0.70 -27.92
N ASP A 28 -17.86 -0.58 -27.57
CA ASP A 28 -17.10 -1.24 -26.47
C ASP A 28 -15.62 -1.49 -26.83
N GLY A 29 -14.89 -0.41 -27.08
CA GLY A 29 -13.44 -0.38 -27.00
C GLY A 29 -12.99 -0.02 -25.58
N PRO A 30 -11.73 -0.31 -25.22
CA PRO A 30 -11.13 0.20 -24.00
C PRO A 30 -11.30 1.72 -23.91
N ARG A 31 -11.47 2.24 -22.71
CA ARG A 31 -11.56 3.68 -22.44
C ARG A 31 -10.19 4.24 -22.05
N PRO A 32 -9.93 5.55 -22.19
CA PRO A 32 -8.65 6.15 -21.81
C PRO A 32 -8.28 5.97 -20.33
N ASP A 33 -9.24 5.71 -19.43
CA ASP A 33 -8.97 5.37 -18.02
C ASP A 33 -8.52 3.91 -17.83
N GLN A 34 -8.40 3.13 -18.90
CA GLN A 34 -8.03 1.72 -18.89
C GLN A 34 -6.69 1.50 -19.61
N LEU A 35 -5.82 0.69 -19.02
CA LEU A 35 -4.50 0.41 -19.57
C LEU A 35 -4.54 -0.17 -21.00
N ALA A 36 -5.60 -0.92 -21.33
CA ALA A 36 -5.79 -1.53 -22.65
C ALA A 36 -6.07 -0.52 -23.78
N TRP A 37 -6.40 0.74 -23.46
CA TRP A 37 -6.56 1.80 -24.47
C TRP A 37 -5.23 2.30 -25.01
N TYR A 38 -4.16 2.17 -24.23
CA TYR A 38 -2.85 2.71 -24.56
C TYR A 38 -2.05 1.75 -25.45
N GLY A 39 -1.33 2.33 -26.42
CA GLY A 39 -0.36 1.61 -27.25
C GLY A 39 0.79 0.99 -26.43
N PRO A 40 1.57 0.07 -27.00
CA PRO A 40 2.61 -0.68 -26.28
C PRO A 40 3.62 0.18 -25.50
N ARG A 41 4.03 1.34 -26.03
CA ARG A 41 5.01 2.20 -25.33
C ARG A 41 4.36 2.91 -24.16
N TRP A 42 3.21 3.54 -24.36
CA TRP A 42 2.44 4.15 -23.28
C TRP A 42 2.04 3.14 -22.18
N LYS A 43 1.67 1.92 -22.55
CA LYS A 43 1.38 0.85 -21.60
C LYS A 43 2.59 0.49 -20.74
N SER A 44 3.76 0.35 -21.36
CA SER A 44 5.01 0.05 -20.64
C SER A 44 5.40 1.20 -19.69
N PHE A 45 5.23 2.44 -20.15
CA PHE A 45 5.43 3.64 -19.35
C PHE A 45 4.49 3.69 -18.14
N LEU A 46 3.20 3.42 -18.34
CA LEU A 46 2.22 3.44 -17.25
C LEU A 46 2.47 2.33 -16.23
N GLU A 47 2.95 1.15 -16.65
CA GLU A 47 3.36 0.10 -15.71
C GLU A 47 4.58 0.48 -14.87
N GLU A 48 5.54 1.19 -15.46
CA GLU A 48 6.65 1.77 -14.70
C GLU A 48 6.17 2.84 -13.73
N ALA A 49 5.31 3.76 -14.20
CA ALA A 49 4.75 4.82 -13.38
C ALA A 49 3.89 4.30 -12.22
N LYS A 50 3.12 3.23 -12.42
CA LYS A 50 2.44 2.51 -11.32
C LYS A 50 3.44 2.00 -10.29
N GLY A 51 4.53 1.37 -10.74
CA GLY A 51 5.59 0.87 -9.86
C GLY A 51 6.20 1.99 -9.00
N GLU A 52 6.54 3.11 -9.62
CA GLU A 52 7.07 4.29 -8.93
C GLU A 52 6.06 4.90 -7.95
N CYS A 53 4.79 4.98 -8.37
CA CYS A 53 3.70 5.52 -7.56
C CYS A 53 3.46 4.67 -6.30
N ARG A 54 3.37 3.33 -6.44
CA ARG A 54 3.26 2.42 -5.29
C ARG A 54 4.46 2.54 -4.36
N GLY A 55 5.68 2.62 -4.91
CA GLY A 55 6.90 2.76 -4.12
C GLY A 55 6.92 4.06 -3.31
N GLN A 56 6.58 5.19 -3.93
CA GLN A 56 6.50 6.47 -3.22
C GLN A 56 5.40 6.45 -2.15
N HIS A 57 4.21 5.94 -2.47
CA HIS A 57 3.10 5.91 -1.52
C HIS A 57 3.31 4.91 -0.37
N ALA A 58 4.07 3.83 -0.57
CA ALA A 58 4.47 2.95 0.53
C ALA A 58 5.41 3.65 1.54
N LEU A 59 6.21 4.62 1.08
CA LEU A 59 7.20 5.33 1.89
C LEU A 59 6.64 6.58 2.54
N GLU A 60 5.84 7.36 1.82
CA GLU A 60 5.42 8.70 2.25
C GLU A 60 3.98 8.70 2.79
N ASN A 61 3.02 8.27 1.97
CA ASN A 61 1.60 8.37 2.30
C ASN A 61 0.79 7.23 1.65
N PRO A 62 0.60 6.11 2.35
CA PRO A 62 -0.10 4.95 1.77
C PRO A 62 -1.62 5.14 1.71
N PHE A 63 -2.16 6.19 2.35
CA PHE A 63 -3.58 6.51 2.39
C PHE A 63 -3.85 7.89 1.81
N PRO A 64 -3.56 8.11 0.52
CA PRO A 64 -3.72 9.43 -0.02
C PRO A 64 -5.23 9.80 -0.03
N PRO A 65 -5.62 11.00 0.42
CA PRO A 65 -7.01 11.47 0.42
C PRO A 65 -7.45 11.85 -1.00
N LEU A 66 -8.64 11.43 -1.44
CA LEU A 66 -9.18 11.78 -2.77
C LEU A 66 -9.54 13.28 -2.85
N VAL A 67 -8.50 14.11 -2.95
CA VAL A 67 -8.58 15.56 -3.11
C VAL A 67 -7.74 15.98 -4.30
N LYS A 68 -8.02 17.16 -4.86
CA LYS A 68 -7.33 17.72 -6.03
C LYS A 68 -5.80 17.71 -5.87
N GLU A 69 -5.29 17.90 -4.66
CA GLU A 69 -3.87 17.87 -4.33
C GLU A 69 -3.20 16.51 -4.63
N MET A 70 -3.93 15.39 -4.51
CA MET A 70 -3.38 14.06 -4.82
C MET A 70 -3.20 13.84 -6.32
N LEU A 71 -4.11 14.37 -7.15
CA LEU A 71 -3.87 14.37 -8.59
C LEU A 71 -2.57 15.14 -8.89
N GLY A 72 -2.22 16.15 -8.08
CA GLY A 72 -0.92 16.79 -8.09
C GLY A 72 0.25 15.85 -7.78
N THR A 73 0.21 15.08 -6.69
CA THR A 73 1.31 14.16 -6.33
C THR A 73 1.47 13.02 -7.33
N ILE A 74 0.37 12.40 -7.77
CA ILE A 74 0.40 11.33 -8.77
C ILE A 74 0.84 11.88 -10.14
N SER A 75 0.41 13.09 -10.51
CA SER A 75 0.89 13.73 -11.75
C SER A 75 2.38 14.05 -11.69
N LYS A 76 2.93 14.41 -10.52
CA LYS A 76 4.38 14.58 -10.35
C LYS A 76 5.15 13.28 -10.57
N VAL A 77 4.65 12.15 -10.08
CA VAL A 77 5.23 10.82 -10.40
C VAL A 77 5.19 10.58 -11.90
N LEU A 78 4.02 10.74 -12.51
CA LEU A 78 3.82 10.54 -13.95
C LEU A 78 4.80 11.38 -14.79
N LEU A 79 4.92 12.67 -14.47
CA LEU A 79 5.84 13.60 -15.12
C LEU A 79 7.31 13.20 -14.91
N SER A 80 7.67 12.78 -13.69
CA SER A 80 9.06 12.38 -13.39
C SER A 80 9.48 11.16 -14.20
N VAL A 81 8.61 10.16 -14.31
CA VAL A 81 8.86 8.98 -15.17
C VAL A 81 8.91 9.40 -16.64
N LEU A 82 8.05 10.33 -17.08
CA LEU A 82 8.00 10.75 -18.48
C LEU A 82 9.30 11.45 -18.87
N VAL A 83 9.79 12.35 -18.01
CA VAL A 83 11.08 13.02 -18.19
C VAL A 83 12.24 12.02 -18.20
N ALA A 84 12.21 10.99 -17.34
CA ALA A 84 13.24 9.95 -17.36
C ALA A 84 13.22 9.14 -18.67
N TRP A 85 12.04 8.85 -19.21
CA TRP A 85 11.88 8.15 -20.48
C TRP A 85 12.35 8.99 -21.68
N ASP A 86 12.00 10.28 -21.71
CA ASP A 86 12.46 11.23 -22.72
C ASP A 86 13.99 11.35 -22.72
N LYS A 87 14.60 11.51 -21.54
CA LYS A 87 16.06 11.55 -21.38
C LYS A 87 16.76 10.27 -21.87
N ASN A 88 16.09 9.13 -21.80
CA ASN A 88 16.59 7.84 -22.28
C ASN A 88 16.25 7.58 -23.77
N GLY A 89 15.76 8.58 -24.51
CA GLY A 89 15.45 8.46 -25.93
C GLY A 89 14.28 7.53 -26.25
N ARG A 90 13.39 7.27 -25.28
CA ARG A 90 12.19 6.45 -25.50
C ARG A 90 11.20 7.24 -26.36
N GLN A 91 10.77 6.65 -27.47
CA GLN A 91 9.72 7.21 -28.31
C GLN A 91 8.33 6.76 -27.86
N PHE A 92 7.36 7.65 -27.99
CA PHE A 92 5.95 7.44 -27.64
C PHE A 92 5.05 7.54 -28.86
N GLU A 93 3.92 6.84 -28.86
CA GLU A 93 2.88 7.01 -29.86
C GLU A 93 2.27 8.43 -29.75
N ALA A 94 2.05 9.10 -30.89
CA ALA A 94 1.54 10.47 -30.93
C ALA A 94 0.07 10.58 -30.46
N GLY A 95 -0.34 11.77 -30.03
CA GLY A 95 -1.75 12.09 -29.71
C GLY A 95 -2.25 11.59 -28.36
N VAL A 96 -1.35 11.19 -27.46
CA VAL A 96 -1.70 10.73 -26.11
C VAL A 96 -1.33 11.76 -25.05
N TRP A 97 -0.12 12.34 -25.14
CA TRP A 97 0.36 13.35 -24.22
C TRP A 97 0.39 14.72 -24.91
N PRO A 98 -0.07 15.80 -24.25
CA PRO A 98 -0.56 15.87 -22.85
C PRO A 98 -2.06 15.56 -22.65
N GLU A 99 -2.82 15.31 -23.72
CA GLU A 99 -4.29 15.30 -23.69
C GLU A 99 -4.89 14.25 -22.72
N GLN A 100 -4.21 13.12 -22.52
CA GLN A 100 -4.67 12.02 -21.67
C GLN A 100 -4.07 12.03 -20.26
N GLN A 101 -3.34 13.08 -19.88
CA GLN A 101 -2.68 13.17 -18.56
C GLN A 101 -3.66 12.90 -17.41
N TYR A 102 -4.86 13.49 -17.43
CA TYR A 102 -5.86 13.28 -16.38
C TYR A 102 -6.27 11.81 -16.26
N ASN A 103 -6.50 11.13 -17.39
CA ASN A 103 -6.92 9.73 -17.42
C ASN A 103 -5.79 8.80 -16.93
N MET A 104 -4.53 9.10 -17.30
CA MET A 104 -3.36 8.40 -16.78
C MET A 104 -3.21 8.57 -15.27
N THR A 105 -3.34 9.79 -14.75
CA THR A 105 -3.27 10.06 -13.30
C THR A 105 -4.38 9.33 -12.56
N ARG A 106 -5.60 9.28 -13.10
CA ARG A 106 -6.69 8.50 -12.54
C ARG A 106 -6.39 6.99 -12.53
N LEU A 107 -5.82 6.47 -13.62
CA LEU A 107 -5.42 5.07 -13.73
C LEU A 107 -4.40 4.69 -12.64
N LEU A 108 -3.40 5.55 -12.39
CA LEU A 108 -2.44 5.36 -11.29
C LEU A 108 -3.12 5.41 -9.91
N TYR A 109 -4.11 6.29 -9.72
CA TYR A 109 -4.88 6.35 -8.48
C TYR A 109 -5.69 5.07 -8.21
N ASP A 110 -6.43 4.60 -9.21
CA ASP A 110 -7.24 3.38 -9.09
C ASP A 110 -6.34 2.15 -8.86
N ASP A 111 -5.14 2.17 -9.42
CA ASP A 111 -4.09 1.18 -9.16
C ASP A 111 -3.63 1.16 -7.69
N LEU A 112 -3.44 2.32 -7.04
CA LEU A 112 -3.11 2.39 -5.60
C LEU A 112 -4.23 1.81 -4.71
N SER A 113 -5.49 1.95 -5.12
CA SER A 113 -6.63 1.34 -4.43
C SER A 113 -6.59 -0.19 -4.53
N THR A 114 -6.27 -0.70 -5.73
CA THR A 114 -6.10 -2.14 -5.98
C THR A 114 -4.92 -2.70 -5.18
N TRP A 115 -3.77 -2.01 -5.20
CA TRP A 115 -2.57 -2.37 -4.45
C TRP A 115 -2.84 -2.51 -2.94
N ARG A 116 -3.55 -1.55 -2.33
CA ARG A 116 -3.99 -1.65 -0.92
C ARG A 116 -4.93 -2.82 -0.66
N SER A 117 -5.84 -3.09 -1.60
CA SER A 117 -6.76 -4.22 -1.49
C SER A 117 -6.00 -5.55 -1.53
N ASP A 118 -4.94 -5.65 -2.32
CA ASP A 118 -4.10 -6.84 -2.40
C ASP A 118 -3.19 -6.99 -1.16
N LEU A 119 -2.76 -5.90 -0.53
CA LEU A 119 -2.14 -5.95 0.81
C LEU A 119 -3.11 -6.54 1.83
N LYS A 120 -4.37 -6.07 1.83
CA LYS A 120 -5.41 -6.61 2.72
C LYS A 120 -5.64 -8.10 2.47
N LYS A 121 -5.73 -8.56 1.22
CA LYS A 121 -5.86 -9.99 0.90
C LYS A 121 -4.69 -10.81 1.45
N THR A 122 -3.47 -10.29 1.33
CA THR A 122 -2.25 -10.94 1.87
C THR A 122 -2.34 -11.08 3.39
N ALA A 123 -2.77 -10.04 4.09
CA ALA A 123 -2.96 -10.10 5.55
C ALA A 123 -4.10 -11.06 5.94
N ILE A 124 -5.21 -11.09 5.19
CA ILE A 124 -6.32 -12.04 5.41
C ILE A 124 -5.83 -13.49 5.29
N SER A 125 -4.97 -13.81 4.32
CA SER A 125 -4.47 -15.19 4.16
C SER A 125 -3.47 -15.59 5.24
N ILE A 126 -2.69 -14.63 5.76
CA ILE A 126 -1.68 -14.89 6.80
C ILE A 126 -2.29 -14.93 8.20
N ALA A 127 -3.34 -14.15 8.48
CA ALA A 127 -3.86 -13.99 9.83
C ALA A 127 -4.24 -15.33 10.51
N PRO A 128 -4.98 -16.26 9.88
CA PRO A 128 -5.34 -17.53 10.52
C PRO A 128 -4.16 -18.45 10.82
N LEU A 129 -3.01 -18.24 10.16
CA LEU A 129 -1.79 -19.02 10.36
C LEU A 129 -0.94 -18.49 11.51
N SER A 130 -1.08 -17.21 11.84
CA SER A 130 -0.20 -16.51 12.79
C SER A 130 -0.90 -16.11 14.10
N TYR A 131 -2.23 -16.19 14.13
CA TYR A 131 -3.06 -15.81 15.26
C TYR A 131 -4.02 -16.95 15.62
N PRO A 132 -4.52 -17.03 16.86
CA PRO A 132 -5.42 -18.08 17.33
C PRO A 132 -6.86 -17.97 16.79
N LEU A 133 -7.00 -17.57 15.52
CA LEU A 133 -8.27 -17.36 14.83
C LEU A 133 -8.92 -18.65 14.33
N LEU A 134 -8.20 -19.77 14.31
CA LEU A 134 -8.78 -21.08 13.98
C LEU A 134 -9.37 -21.69 15.24
N PRO A 135 -10.71 -21.84 15.34
CA PRO A 135 -11.33 -22.42 16.52
C PRO A 135 -10.88 -23.88 16.68
N PRO A 136 -10.53 -24.32 17.91
CA PRO A 136 -10.20 -25.70 18.19
C PRO A 136 -11.34 -26.66 17.78
N PRO A 137 -11.04 -27.94 17.50
CA PRO A 137 -12.07 -28.94 17.18
C PRO A 137 -13.17 -29.09 18.24
N SER A 138 -12.86 -28.74 19.50
CA SER A 138 -13.80 -28.74 20.62
C SER A 138 -14.87 -27.66 20.54
N VAL A 139 -14.68 -26.60 19.74
CA VAL A 139 -15.65 -25.51 19.58
C VAL A 139 -16.75 -25.95 18.59
N PRO A 140 -18.02 -26.02 19.01
CA PRO A 140 -19.14 -26.40 18.15
C PRO A 140 -19.26 -25.49 16.93
N PRO A 141 -19.65 -25.99 15.75
CA PRO A 141 -19.77 -25.18 14.54
C PRO A 141 -20.59 -23.89 14.72
N GLN A 142 -21.66 -23.93 15.53
CA GLN A 142 -22.51 -22.75 15.78
C GLN A 142 -21.81 -21.66 16.60
N GLN A 143 -20.76 -21.98 17.35
CA GLN A 143 -20.03 -21.05 18.21
C GLN A 143 -18.71 -20.56 17.59
N ARG A 144 -18.33 -21.10 16.43
CA ARG A 144 -17.05 -20.77 15.78
C ARG A 144 -16.96 -19.30 15.38
N ALA A 145 -18.05 -18.69 14.92
CA ALA A 145 -18.07 -17.27 14.60
C ALA A 145 -17.79 -16.42 15.85
N THR A 146 -18.50 -16.70 16.95
CA THR A 146 -18.30 -16.01 18.24
C THR A 146 -16.90 -16.20 18.82
N TRP A 147 -16.29 -17.38 18.64
CA TRP A 147 -14.89 -17.61 18.99
C TRP A 147 -13.97 -16.64 18.25
N VAL A 148 -14.15 -16.50 16.94
CA VAL A 148 -13.35 -15.62 16.09
C VAL A 148 -13.58 -14.16 16.45
N GLU A 149 -14.83 -13.75 16.71
CA GLU A 149 -15.18 -12.39 17.15
C GLU A 149 -14.45 -12.04 18.46
N SER A 150 -14.56 -12.91 19.47
CA SER A 150 -13.89 -12.70 20.77
C SER A 150 -12.38 -12.67 20.61
N THR A 151 -11.81 -13.58 19.82
CA THR A 151 -10.36 -13.63 19.60
C THR A 151 -9.87 -12.36 18.89
N ALA A 152 -10.58 -11.89 17.87
CA ALA A 152 -10.24 -10.66 17.16
C ALA A 152 -10.33 -9.43 18.07
N LYS A 153 -11.36 -9.37 18.93
CA LYS A 153 -11.50 -8.33 19.95
C LYS A 153 -10.32 -8.31 20.93
N ASP A 154 -9.91 -9.48 21.43
CA ASP A 154 -8.77 -9.60 22.34
C ASP A 154 -7.47 -9.18 21.65
N LEU A 155 -7.29 -9.56 20.39
CA LEU A 155 -6.14 -9.17 19.59
C LEU A 155 -6.06 -7.64 19.39
N LEU A 156 -7.19 -6.98 19.15
CA LEU A 156 -7.29 -5.52 19.05
C LEU A 156 -7.01 -4.83 20.39
N GLN A 157 -7.48 -5.41 21.50
CA GLN A 157 -7.31 -4.85 22.83
C GLN A 157 -5.82 -4.72 23.18
N GLY A 158 -5.37 -3.51 23.48
CA GLY A 158 -3.97 -3.22 23.80
C GLY A 158 -2.98 -3.49 22.65
N GLY A 159 -3.47 -3.77 21.43
CA GLY A 159 -2.63 -4.10 20.28
C GLY A 159 -1.86 -5.41 20.43
N LEU A 160 -2.45 -6.43 21.06
CA LEU A 160 -1.82 -7.75 21.24
C LEU A 160 -1.38 -8.35 19.90
N TYR A 161 -2.09 -8.07 18.81
CA TYR A 161 -1.70 -8.54 17.48
C TYR A 161 -0.33 -8.05 17.00
N LEU A 162 0.21 -6.99 17.60
CA LEU A 162 1.54 -6.45 17.27
C LEU A 162 2.67 -7.19 18.00
N ARG A 163 2.36 -7.97 19.03
CA ARG A 163 3.35 -8.48 19.99
C ARG A 163 3.50 -9.98 19.83
N PHE A 164 4.68 -10.50 20.19
CA PHE A 164 4.91 -11.94 20.22
C PHE A 164 5.96 -12.32 21.26
N GLY A 165 5.49 -12.98 22.31
CA GLY A 165 6.33 -13.45 23.40
C GLY A 165 6.89 -12.35 24.30
N ILE A 166 7.71 -12.81 25.23
CA ILE A 166 8.43 -12.01 26.21
C ILE A 166 9.92 -12.27 25.98
N ASP A 167 10.76 -11.25 26.12
CA ASP A 167 12.20 -11.40 26.00
C ASP A 167 12.85 -11.93 27.28
N GLU A 168 14.14 -12.20 27.19
CA GLU A 168 15.00 -12.69 28.26
C GLU A 168 15.02 -11.79 29.52
N ASN A 169 14.58 -10.54 29.42
CA ASN A 169 14.49 -9.60 30.54
C ASN A 169 13.05 -9.43 31.05
N GLY A 170 12.13 -10.31 30.65
CA GLY A 170 10.74 -10.24 31.06
C GLY A 170 9.94 -9.13 30.38
N LYS A 171 10.47 -8.49 29.32
CA LYS A 171 9.79 -7.39 28.61
C LYS A 171 9.06 -7.89 27.37
N THR A 172 7.91 -7.29 27.10
CA THR A 172 7.11 -7.58 25.89
C THR A 172 7.91 -7.24 24.63
N ARG A 173 7.91 -8.14 23.66
CA ARG A 173 8.53 -7.91 22.35
C ARG A 173 7.54 -7.19 21.41
N ASN A 174 7.77 -5.90 21.17
CA ASN A 174 6.90 -5.05 20.32
C ASN A 174 7.17 -5.24 18.82
N PHE A 175 6.11 -5.26 18.01
CA PHE A 175 6.15 -5.44 16.55
C PHE A 175 6.84 -6.72 16.08
N THR A 176 6.85 -7.76 16.92
CA THR A 176 7.59 -9.00 16.68
C THR A 176 6.72 -10.15 16.22
N ASN A 177 5.43 -9.91 16.02
CA ASN A 177 4.53 -10.94 15.53
C ASN A 177 4.96 -11.41 14.13
N PRO A 178 5.16 -12.74 13.92
CA PRO A 178 5.57 -13.29 12.62
C PRO A 178 4.67 -12.86 11.45
N ALA A 179 3.38 -12.63 11.70
CA ALA A 179 2.45 -12.14 10.67
C ALA A 179 2.91 -10.82 10.04
N LEU A 180 3.50 -9.92 10.84
CA LEU A 180 4.01 -8.63 10.38
C LEU A 180 5.22 -8.82 9.46
N ARG A 181 6.14 -9.72 9.84
CA ARG A 181 7.31 -10.10 9.04
C ARG A 181 6.88 -10.70 7.71
N ASP A 182 6.06 -11.74 7.78
CA ASP A 182 5.72 -12.56 6.63
C ASP A 182 4.88 -11.75 5.63
N THR A 183 3.97 -10.90 6.12
CA THR A 183 3.23 -9.96 5.25
C THR A 183 4.16 -8.92 4.64
N SER A 184 5.11 -8.37 5.40
CA SER A 184 6.05 -7.38 4.88
C SER A 184 6.95 -7.96 3.78
N ILE A 185 7.50 -9.15 3.98
CA ILE A 185 8.31 -9.87 3.00
C ILE A 185 7.47 -10.22 1.78
N ALA A 186 6.32 -10.89 1.98
CA ALA A 186 5.45 -11.33 0.92
C ALA A 186 4.95 -10.16 0.05
N PHE A 187 4.67 -9.01 0.66
CA PHE A 187 4.06 -7.90 -0.06
C PHE A 187 5.08 -6.93 -0.68
N PHE A 188 6.10 -6.51 0.07
CA PHE A 188 7.05 -5.50 -0.41
C PHE A 188 8.23 -6.10 -1.17
N TYR A 189 8.69 -7.30 -0.80
CA TYR A 189 9.93 -7.87 -1.34
C TYR A 189 9.67 -8.91 -2.43
N THR A 190 8.92 -9.97 -2.11
CA THR A 190 8.79 -11.15 -2.97
C THR A 190 7.52 -11.15 -3.81
N GLY A 191 6.53 -10.34 -3.44
CA GLY A 191 5.24 -10.24 -4.11
C GLY A 191 5.31 -9.69 -5.54
N PRO A 192 4.18 -9.70 -6.28
CA PRO A 192 4.14 -9.37 -7.70
C PRO A 192 4.58 -7.93 -8.01
N TYR A 193 4.43 -7.02 -7.04
CA TYR A 193 4.79 -5.61 -7.21
C TYR A 193 6.28 -5.31 -7.04
N ARG A 194 7.02 -6.18 -6.32
CA ARG A 194 8.46 -6.07 -6.04
C ARG A 194 8.91 -4.66 -5.64
N ILE A 195 8.17 -4.02 -4.71
CA ILE A 195 8.38 -2.63 -4.29
C ILE A 195 9.82 -2.39 -3.82
N ALA A 196 10.38 -3.32 -3.02
CA ALA A 196 11.74 -3.23 -2.50
C ALA A 196 12.80 -3.17 -3.61
N ARG A 197 12.61 -3.92 -4.71
CA ARG A 197 13.54 -3.91 -5.86
C ARG A 197 13.52 -2.59 -6.63
N ARG A 198 12.39 -1.86 -6.59
CA ARG A 198 12.26 -0.53 -7.22
C ARG A 198 12.83 0.59 -6.36
N ARG A 199 12.90 0.39 -5.04
CA ARG A 199 13.44 1.34 -4.06
C ARG A 199 14.58 0.71 -3.26
N PRO A 200 15.66 0.23 -3.91
CA PRO A 200 16.75 -0.47 -3.24
C PRO A 200 17.41 0.41 -2.17
N ASP A 201 17.49 1.71 -2.41
CA ASP A 201 18.03 2.72 -1.49
C ASP A 201 17.24 2.82 -0.18
N GLN A 202 15.95 2.49 -0.20
CA GLN A 202 15.07 2.57 0.97
C GLN A 202 14.85 1.22 1.66
N PHE A 203 14.89 0.10 0.92
CA PHE A 203 14.52 -1.22 1.43
C PHE A 203 15.71 -2.17 1.67
N ARG A 204 16.87 -1.94 1.05
CA ARG A 204 17.97 -2.93 1.11
C ARG A 204 18.53 -3.10 2.51
N THR A 205 18.60 -2.02 3.29
CA THR A 205 19.23 -2.04 4.61
C THR A 205 18.25 -2.44 5.69
N GLN A 206 17.01 -1.97 5.62
CA GLN A 206 15.97 -2.26 6.60
C GLN A 206 14.58 -2.06 5.98
N LEU A 207 13.56 -2.75 6.51
CA LEU A 207 12.18 -2.44 6.18
C LEU A 207 11.83 -1.01 6.64
N PRO A 208 11.32 -0.12 5.76
CA PRO A 208 10.89 1.20 6.15
C PRO A 208 9.79 1.18 7.21
N ILE A 209 9.87 2.08 8.20
CA ILE A 209 8.90 2.15 9.30
C ILE A 209 7.47 2.48 8.82
N SER A 210 7.34 3.20 7.70
CA SER A 210 6.04 3.47 7.06
C SER A 210 5.40 2.19 6.54
N CYS A 211 6.20 1.25 6.04
CA CYS A 211 5.75 -0.05 5.55
C CYS A 211 5.32 -0.94 6.71
N LEU A 212 6.09 -0.97 7.81
CA LEU A 212 5.66 -1.67 9.03
C LEU A 212 4.35 -1.08 9.57
N ALA A 213 4.23 0.25 9.64
CA ALA A 213 3.01 0.92 10.09
C ALA A 213 1.81 0.55 9.20
N LEU A 214 2.01 0.49 7.88
CA LEU A 214 0.97 0.10 6.94
C LEU A 214 0.54 -1.36 7.16
N VAL A 215 1.48 -2.27 7.38
CA VAL A 215 1.19 -3.69 7.66
C VAL A 215 0.45 -3.85 9.00
N ALA A 216 0.90 -3.17 10.05
CA ALA A 216 0.20 -3.13 11.33
C ALA A 216 -1.25 -2.64 11.15
N THR A 217 -1.45 -1.58 10.37
CA THR A 217 -2.77 -1.02 10.09
C THR A 217 -3.66 -1.99 9.31
N VAL A 218 -3.11 -2.76 8.36
CA VAL A 218 -3.92 -3.72 7.61
C VAL A 218 -4.37 -4.88 8.48
N PHE A 219 -3.56 -5.32 9.43
CA PHE A 219 -3.98 -6.32 10.41
C PHE A 219 -5.08 -5.78 11.32
N HIS A 220 -4.99 -4.51 11.76
CA HIS A 220 -6.10 -3.86 12.48
C HIS A 220 -7.40 -3.91 11.65
N CYS A 221 -7.34 -3.62 10.35
CA CYS A 221 -8.49 -3.71 9.46
C CYS A 221 -9.06 -5.13 9.34
N VAL A 222 -8.18 -6.15 9.28
CA VAL A 222 -8.60 -7.55 9.26
C VAL A 222 -9.34 -7.91 10.55
N PHE A 223 -8.78 -7.54 11.71
CA PHE A 223 -9.41 -7.83 12.99
C PHE A 223 -10.69 -7.05 13.24
N ASP A 224 -10.80 -5.79 12.79
CA ASP A 224 -12.07 -5.04 12.83
C ASP A 224 -13.19 -5.76 12.05
N GLY A 225 -12.85 -6.43 10.95
CA GLY A 225 -13.79 -7.24 10.19
C GLY A 225 -14.21 -8.49 10.95
N LEU A 226 -13.23 -9.22 11.50
CA LEU A 226 -13.46 -10.45 12.24
C LEU A 226 -14.20 -10.22 13.56
N GLU A 227 -13.91 -9.14 14.28
CA GLU A 227 -14.62 -8.74 15.51
C GLU A 227 -16.11 -8.52 15.24
N LYS A 228 -16.46 -7.96 14.08
CA LYS A 228 -17.85 -7.60 13.77
C LYS A 228 -18.72 -8.77 13.30
N ASN A 229 -18.15 -9.82 12.73
CA ASN A 229 -18.95 -10.87 12.10
C ASN A 229 -18.40 -12.30 12.20
N GLY A 230 -17.23 -12.48 12.83
CA GLY A 230 -16.62 -13.79 13.08
C GLY A 230 -16.25 -14.59 11.83
N SER A 231 -16.32 -13.98 10.65
CA SER A 231 -16.21 -14.67 9.38
C SER A 231 -15.35 -13.90 8.38
N SER A 232 -14.85 -14.60 7.38
CA SER A 232 -14.12 -14.00 6.26
C SER A 232 -15.04 -13.45 5.16
N LYS A 233 -16.36 -13.33 5.42
CA LYS A 233 -17.35 -12.93 4.40
C LYS A 233 -17.26 -11.45 4.04
N SER A 234 -16.94 -10.61 5.01
CA SER A 234 -16.86 -9.16 4.81
C SER A 234 -15.78 -8.55 5.69
N TYR A 235 -14.98 -7.68 5.08
CA TYR A 235 -13.96 -6.88 5.77
C TYR A 235 -14.17 -5.40 5.43
N PRO A 236 -13.87 -4.48 6.36
CA PRO A 236 -13.91 -3.05 6.10
C PRO A 236 -13.10 -2.63 4.88
N ASN A 237 -13.41 -1.47 4.33
CA ASN A 237 -12.69 -0.94 3.19
C ASN A 237 -11.36 -0.36 3.69
N PHE A 238 -10.23 -0.92 3.22
CA PHE A 238 -8.91 -0.45 3.60
C PHE A 238 -8.56 0.88 2.92
N SER A 239 -9.20 1.93 3.41
CA SER A 239 -9.29 3.26 2.80
C SER A 239 -8.80 4.33 3.77
N SER A 240 -8.47 5.51 3.22
CA SER A 240 -7.99 6.63 4.04
C SER A 240 -9.05 7.13 5.02
N LYS A 241 -10.33 7.12 4.62
CA LYS A 241 -11.45 7.54 5.47
C LYS A 241 -11.51 6.75 6.78
N GLU A 242 -11.23 5.45 6.73
CA GLU A 242 -11.37 4.55 7.87
C GLU A 242 -10.05 4.35 8.62
N TYR A 243 -8.93 4.21 7.90
CA TYR A 243 -7.68 3.69 8.48
C TYR A 243 -6.50 4.68 8.50
N LEU A 244 -6.64 5.91 7.98
CA LEU A 244 -5.54 6.89 8.01
C LEU A 244 -5.12 7.27 9.44
N LEU A 245 -6.09 7.44 10.36
CA LEU A 245 -5.79 7.78 11.75
C LEU A 245 -5.06 6.65 12.46
N ILE A 246 -5.51 5.41 12.23
CA ILE A 246 -4.87 4.21 12.79
C ILE A 246 -3.43 4.10 12.25
N TYR A 247 -3.22 4.29 10.95
CA TYR A 247 -1.89 4.32 10.35
C TYR A 247 -0.96 5.35 10.98
N ARG A 248 -1.43 6.59 11.16
CA ARG A 248 -0.63 7.64 11.80
C ARG A 248 -0.26 7.28 13.22
N LYS A 249 -1.20 6.73 13.99
CA LYS A 249 -0.96 6.24 15.35
C LYS A 249 0.06 5.09 15.37
N MET A 250 -0.03 4.13 14.45
CA MET A 250 0.96 3.04 14.34
C MET A 250 2.35 3.58 14.05
N LEU A 251 2.46 4.53 13.11
CA LEU A 251 3.72 5.15 12.76
C LEU A 251 4.33 5.90 13.96
N GLU A 252 3.51 6.59 14.76
CA GLU A 252 3.95 7.27 15.98
C GLU A 252 4.43 6.28 17.05
N ILE A 253 3.68 5.19 17.30
CA ILE A 253 4.10 4.14 18.25
C ILE A 253 5.43 3.51 17.82
N ILE A 254 5.61 3.25 16.52
CA ILE A 254 6.88 2.71 15.98
C ILE A 254 8.03 3.70 16.22
N LYS A 255 7.81 5.00 15.93
CA LYS A 255 8.83 6.04 16.18
C LYS A 255 9.20 6.13 17.66
N HIS A 256 8.21 6.12 18.55
CA HIS A 256 8.46 6.11 19.99
C HIS A 256 9.23 4.84 20.43
N THR A 257 8.87 3.68 19.88
CA THR A 257 9.58 2.42 20.16
C THR A 257 11.03 2.48 19.72
N LEU A 258 11.33 3.15 18.59
CA LEU A 258 12.69 3.36 18.11
C LEU A 258 13.51 4.33 18.96
N GLN A 259 12.86 5.25 19.67
CA GLN A 259 13.50 6.21 20.58
C GLN A 259 13.78 5.62 21.96
N ASP A 260 13.13 4.51 22.31
CA ASP A 260 13.37 3.81 23.58
C ASP A 260 14.75 3.14 23.59
N GLU A 261 15.53 3.36 24.65
CA GLU A 261 16.91 2.87 24.76
C GLU A 261 17.00 1.34 24.72
N TYR A 262 15.97 0.64 25.18
CA TYR A 262 15.94 -0.81 25.26
C TYR A 262 15.28 -1.44 24.02
N HIS A 263 14.11 -0.93 23.62
CA HIS A 263 13.31 -1.49 22.54
C HIS A 263 13.78 -1.01 21.16
N GLY A 264 14.38 0.17 21.06
CA GLY A 264 14.77 0.77 19.79
C GLY A 264 15.84 -0.03 19.03
N PRO A 265 16.96 -0.43 19.67
CA PRO A 265 17.96 -1.28 19.03
C PRO A 265 17.39 -2.63 18.56
N ARG A 266 16.47 -3.22 19.32
CA ARG A 266 15.84 -4.50 18.98
C ARG A 266 14.92 -4.39 17.78
N LEU A 267 14.05 -3.38 17.75
CA LEU A 267 13.19 -3.12 16.61
C LEU A 267 14.03 -2.82 15.35
N SER A 268 15.10 -2.03 15.48
CA SER A 268 16.01 -1.74 14.37
C SER A 268 16.72 -3.00 13.85
N ALA A 269 17.20 -3.87 14.74
CA ALA A 269 17.81 -5.15 14.36
C ALA A 269 16.81 -6.03 13.61
N GLN A 270 15.57 -6.13 14.11
CA GLN A 270 14.51 -6.91 13.49
C GLN A 270 14.17 -6.40 12.08
N LEU A 271 14.04 -5.09 11.89
CA LEU A 271 13.72 -4.52 10.57
C LEU A 271 14.82 -4.77 9.53
N ARG A 272 16.09 -4.86 9.97
CA ARG A 272 17.22 -5.25 9.12
C ARG A 272 17.17 -6.74 8.78
N GLU A 273 16.91 -7.60 9.76
CA GLU A 273 16.75 -9.05 9.54
C GLU A 273 15.63 -9.34 8.55
N TRP A 274 14.51 -8.63 8.63
CA TRP A 274 13.39 -8.80 7.70
C TRP A 274 13.73 -8.34 6.29
N ALA A 275 14.52 -7.27 6.15
CA ALA A 275 15.01 -6.81 4.87
C ALA A 275 15.96 -7.83 4.24
N GLU A 276 16.91 -8.34 5.02
CA GLU A 276 17.85 -9.38 4.59
C GLU A 276 17.13 -10.67 4.15
N ALA A 277 16.16 -11.11 4.94
CA ALA A 277 15.39 -12.31 4.61
C ALA A 277 14.50 -12.16 3.36
N GLY A 278 14.08 -10.93 3.03
CA GLY A 278 13.22 -10.66 1.89
C GLY A 278 13.95 -10.35 0.59
N TRP A 279 15.19 -9.87 0.65
CA TRP A 279 15.95 -9.32 -0.47
C TRP A 279 16.22 -10.35 -1.59
#